data_AF-X1M1X9-F1
#
_entry.id   AF-X1M1X9-F1
#
_cell.length_a   1.000
_cell.length_b   1.000
_cell.length_c   1.000
_cell.angle_alpha   90.00
_cell.angle_beta   90.00
_cell.angle_gamma   90.00
#
_symmetry.space_group_name_H-M   'P 1'
#
loop_
_entity.id
_entity.type
_entity.pdbx_description
1 polymer ?
#
loop_
_entity_poly.entity_id
_entity_poly.type
_entity_poly.pdbx_seq_one_letter_code
_entity_poly.pdbx_strand_id
1 'polypeptide(L)' 'MKEMWKNKNWKKKMEIKLDFRNIMEDVMGSEHGISEKDIDNIKEKIFKAHKIILNDRKSGKLGFYQ' A
#
# COMPACT_ATOMS: atom_id res chain seq x y z
N MET A 1 8.24 28.93 6.27
CA MET A 1 8.24 27.62 6.95
C MET A 1 9.29 26.74 6.31
N LYS A 2 10.28 26.24 7.05
CA LYS A 2 11.17 25.19 6.53
C LYS A 2 10.30 23.97 6.18
N GLU A 3 10.55 23.36 5.03
CA GLU A 3 9.82 22.18 4.54
C GLU A 3 10.17 20.96 5.42
N MET A 4 9.59 20.92 6.62
CA MET A 4 9.79 19.87 7.62
C MET A 4 9.56 18.46 7.06
N TRP A 5 8.67 18.34 6.07
CA TRP A 5 8.41 17.10 5.34
C TRP A 5 9.56 16.62 4.47
N LYS A 6 10.59 17.43 4.18
CA LYS A 6 11.81 16.98 3.48
C LYS A 6 12.83 16.38 4.45
N ASN A 7 12.74 16.64 5.75
CA ASN A 7 13.67 16.13 6.75
C ASN A 7 13.48 14.61 6.95
N LYS A 8 14.57 13.84 6.83
CA LYS A 8 14.57 12.37 6.94
C LYS A 8 14.07 11.86 8.30
N ASN A 9 14.49 12.50 9.40
CA ASN A 9 14.08 12.11 10.76
C ASN A 9 12.60 12.41 10.99
N TRP A 10 12.11 13.53 10.46
CA TRP A 10 10.69 13.85 10.52
C TRP A 10 9.85 12.85 9.71
N LYS A 11 10.25 12.52 8.48
CA LYS A 11 9.57 11.50 7.65
C LYS A 11 9.51 10.16 8.37
N LYS A 12 10.62 9.71 8.97
CA LYS A 12 10.67 8.46 9.73
C LYS A 12 9.75 8.49 10.96
N LYS A 13 9.66 9.63 11.65
CA LYS A 13 8.75 9.79 12.80
C LYS A 13 7.28 9.77 12.38
N MET A 14 6.96 10.21 11.17
CA MET A 14 5.60 10.29 10.62
C MET A 14 5.24 9.11 9.71
N GLU A 15 6.08 8.08 9.65
CA GLU A 15 5.82 6.90 8.84
C GLU A 15 4.55 6.19 9.35
N ILE A 16 3.58 6.04 8.46
CA ILE A 16 2.35 5.30 8.74
C ILE A 16 2.70 3.81 8.74
N LYS A 17 2.38 3.13 9.84
CA LYS A 17 2.50 1.68 9.96
C LYS A 17 1.12 1.06 9.87
N LEU A 18 1.00 0.04 9.03
CA LEU A 18 -0.23 -0.73 8.87
C LEU A 18 0.06 -2.16 9.32
N ASP A 19 -0.80 -2.67 10.21
CA ASP A 19 -0.72 -4.04 10.72
C ASP A 19 -1.89 -4.83 10.14
N PHE A 20 -1.58 -5.85 9.36
CA PHE A 20 -2.55 -6.72 8.71
C PHE A 20 -2.61 -8.11 9.37
N ARG A 21 -1.91 -8.36 10.47
CA ARG A 21 -1.83 -9.71 11.07
C ARG A 21 -3.22 -10.29 11.40
N ASN A 22 -4.12 -9.47 11.92
CA ASN A 22 -5.45 -9.93 12.33
C ASN A 22 -6.42 -10.24 11.18
N ILE A 23 -5.97 -10.16 9.92
CA ILE A 23 -6.75 -10.62 8.76
C ILE A 23 -6.10 -11.83 8.06
N MET A 24 -4.94 -12.27 8.53
CA MET A 24 -4.19 -13.39 7.94
C MET A 24 -4.71 -14.73 8.47
N GLU A 25 -4.52 -15.77 7.66
CA GLU A 25 -4.94 -17.15 7.94
C GLU A 25 -4.38 -17.71 9.27
N ASP A 26 -3.16 -17.36 9.64
CA ASP A 26 -2.51 -17.82 10.87
C ASP A 26 -3.20 -17.31 12.15
N VAL A 27 -3.95 -16.20 12.06
CA VAL A 27 -4.70 -15.61 13.18
C VAL A 27 -6.20 -15.90 13.09
N MET A 28 -6.80 -15.81 11.89
CA MET A 28 -8.24 -15.93 11.67
C MET A 28 -8.70 -17.37 11.36
N GLY A 29 -7.77 -18.28 11.06
CA GLY A 29 -8.07 -19.63 10.58
C GLY A 29 -8.36 -19.70 9.08
N SER A 30 -8.18 -20.88 8.49
CA SER A 30 -8.27 -21.12 7.04
C SER A 30 -9.64 -20.84 6.41
N GLU A 31 -10.71 -20.80 7.21
CA GLU A 31 -12.06 -20.53 6.70
C GLU A 31 -12.28 -19.03 6.37
N HIS A 32 -11.61 -18.14 7.09
CA HIS A 32 -11.91 -16.70 7.05
C HIS A 32 -10.69 -15.78 6.91
N GLY A 33 -9.48 -16.30 7.12
CA GLY A 33 -8.25 -15.54 6.97
C GLY A 33 -7.69 -15.57 5.55
N ILE A 34 -6.87 -14.57 5.25
CA ILE A 34 -6.16 -14.47 3.96
C ILE A 34 -4.94 -15.39 3.99
N SER A 35 -4.89 -16.34 3.07
CA SER A 35 -3.74 -17.24 2.89
C SER A 35 -2.64 -16.60 2.04
N GLU A 36 -1.42 -17.16 2.10
CA GLU A 36 -0.35 -16.76 1.17
C GLU A 36 -0.76 -16.99 -0.29
N LYS A 37 -1.51 -18.07 -0.56
CA LYS A 37 -2.00 -18.39 -1.90
C LYS A 37 -2.96 -17.31 -2.43
N ASP A 38 -3.82 -16.76 -1.57
CA ASP A 38 -4.72 -15.67 -1.95
C ASP A 38 -3.95 -14.41 -2.34
N ILE A 39 -2.88 -14.10 -1.61
CA ILE A 39 -1.97 -12.99 -1.92
C ILE A 39 -1.26 -13.22 -3.25
N ASP A 40 -0.75 -14.42 -3.48
CA ASP A 40 -0.06 -14.75 -4.73
C ASP A 40 -0.99 -14.68 -5.94
N ASN A 41 -2.24 -15.13 -5.81
CA ASN A 41 -3.25 -15.08 -6.86
C ASN A 41 -3.59 -13.65 -7.32
N ILE A 42 -3.49 -12.66 -6.43
CA ILE A 42 -3.82 -11.26 -6.75
C ILE A 42 -2.60 -10.39 -7.11
N LYS A 43 -1.39 -10.91 -6.89
CA LYS A 43 -0.13 -10.16 -7.01
C LYS A 43 0.04 -9.48 -8.37
N GLU A 44 -0.22 -10.21 -9.47
CA GLU A 44 -0.11 -9.65 -10.81
C GLU A 44 -1.15 -8.55 -11.08
N LYS A 45 -2.38 -8.75 -10.60
CA LYS A 45 -3.47 -7.77 -10.74
C LYS A 45 -3.13 -6.48 -9.99
N ILE A 46 -2.63 -6.59 -8.76
CA ILE A 46 -2.17 -5.44 -7.96
C ILE A 46 -1.01 -4.73 -8.65
N PHE A 47 -0.04 -5.48 -9.20
CA PHE A 47 1.10 -4.89 -9.90
C PHE A 47 0.67 -4.09 -11.14
N LYS A 48 -0.29 -4.61 -11.92
CA LYS A 48 -0.89 -3.89 -13.05
C LYS A 48 -1.62 -2.64 -12.59
N ALA A 49 -2.45 -2.73 -11.55
CA ALA A 49 -3.17 -1.59 -10.98
C ALA A 49 -2.20 -0.49 -10.49
N HIS A 50 -1.12 -0.87 -9.82
CA HIS A 50 -0.08 0.07 -9.38
C HIS A 50 0.56 0.82 -10.57
N LYS A 51 0.89 0.11 -11.66
CA LYS A 51 1.42 0.77 -12.88
C LYS A 51 0.43 1.75 -13.50
N ILE A 52 -0.85 1.39 -13.56
CA ILE A 52 -1.90 2.25 -14.11
C ILE A 52 -2.00 3.53 -13.27
N ILE A 53 -2.09 3.40 -11.93
CA ILE A 53 -2.16 4.55 -11.02
C ILE A 53 -0.94 5.46 -11.20
N LEU A 54 0.27 4.93 -11.32
CA LEU A 54 1.47 5.74 -11.55
C LEU A 54 1.44 6.49 -12.90
N ASN A 55 0.88 5.87 -13.95
CA ASN A 55 0.74 6.51 -15.26
C ASN A 55 -0.36 7.58 -15.25
N ASP A 56 -1.49 7.30 -14.61
CA ASP A 56 -2.59 8.25 -14.46
C ASP A 56 -2.19 9.44 -13.60
N ARG A 57 -1.33 9.22 -12.59
CA ARG A 57 -0.67 10.29 -11.85
C ARG A 57 0.17 11.17 -12.77
N LYS A 58 1.09 10.58 -13.54
CA LYS A 58 1.99 11.32 -14.45
C LYS A 58 1.22 12.10 -15.52
N SER A 59 0.11 11.56 -15.98
CA SER A 59 -0.75 12.19 -16.99
C SER A 59 -1.75 13.20 -16.42
N GLY A 60 -1.75 13.43 -15.10
CA GLY A 60 -2.65 14.40 -14.44
C GLY A 60 -4.10 13.93 -14.35
N LYS A 61 -4.39 12.65 -14.65
CA LYS A 61 -5.73 12.07 -14.58
C LYS A 61 -6.17 11.80 -13.14
N LEU A 62 -5.24 11.67 -12.20
CA LEU A 62 -5.55 11.56 -10.77
C LEU A 62 -5.64 12.94 -10.12
N GLY A 63 -6.87 13.45 -9.96
CA GLY A 63 -7.13 14.80 -9.44
C GLY A 63 -6.72 15.07 -7.99
N PHE A 64 -6.32 14.05 -7.22
CA PHE A 64 -5.95 14.15 -5.81
C PHE A 64 -4.48 13.82 -5.53
N TYR A 65 -3.68 13.58 -6.58
CA TYR A 65 -2.29 13.15 -6.45
C TYR A 65 -1.45 13.82 -7.55
N GLN A 66 -1.07 15.08 -7.34
CA GLN A 66 -0.08 15.79 -8.17
C GLN A 66 1.29 15.63 -7.51
#